data_AF-A0A4P9XGS1-F1
#
_entry.id   AF-A0A4P9XGS1-F1
#
_cell.length_a   1.000
_cell.length_b   1.000
_cell.length_c   1.000
_cell.angle_alpha   90.00
_cell.angle_beta   90.00
_cell.angle_gamma   90.00
#
_symmetry.space_group_name_H-M   'P 1'
#
loop_
_entity.id
_entity.type
_entity.pdbx_description
1 polymer ?
#
loop_
_entity_poly.entity_id
_entity_poly.type
_entity_poly.pdbx_seq_one_letter_code
_entity_poly.pdbx_strand_id
1 'polypeptide(L)'
;MLPSMLKQRLARQTARAIRAYGSASSSHGEHKFPVEGFTSIAWKLGAVGLVGVVAWGEWDRRATEGGQREHPMTRFIADMQPEAKMWEDRNAKHYALAQDAAEEQLLLKSAGPAKMRRLTDPMAFDRGSPFGVAVGSQVDLSDLKIRTDTTV
;
A
#
# COMPACT_ATOMS: atom_id res chain seq x y z
N MET A 1 26.16 -9.90 19.68
CA MET A 1 25.68 -11.30 19.86
C MET A 1 24.32 -11.25 20.54
N LEU A 2 23.34 -12.01 20.01
CA LEU A 2 21.93 -12.20 20.43
C LEU A 2 20.99 -10.98 20.31
N PRO A 3 20.10 -10.96 19.29
CA PRO A 3 18.68 -11.20 19.59
C PRO A 3 17.86 -11.76 18.39
N SER A 4 18.07 -13.02 17.99
CA SER A 4 17.18 -13.69 17.02
C SER A 4 16.39 -14.86 17.62
N MET A 5 16.91 -15.48 18.68
CA MET A 5 16.33 -16.71 19.23
C MET A 5 15.08 -16.49 20.12
N LEU A 6 14.87 -15.29 20.67
CA LEU A 6 13.69 -15.00 21.49
C LEU A 6 12.41 -14.80 20.67
N LYS A 7 12.52 -14.21 19.47
CA LYS A 7 11.37 -13.98 18.59
C LYS A 7 10.81 -15.28 18.01
N GLN A 8 11.68 -16.28 17.78
CA GLN A 8 11.26 -17.60 17.28
C GLN A 8 10.51 -18.45 18.30
N ARG A 9 10.72 -18.24 19.61
CA ARG A 9 10.03 -19.02 20.66
C ARG A 9 8.60 -18.53 20.92
N LEU A 10 8.36 -17.23 20.86
CA LEU A 10 7.02 -16.64 21.00
C LEU A 10 6.09 -17.03 19.83
N ALA A 11 6.59 -17.01 18.60
CA ALA A 11 5.79 -17.37 17.42
C ALA A 11 5.37 -18.85 17.38
N ARG A 12 6.12 -19.76 18.02
CA ARG A 12 5.78 -21.19 18.08
C ARG A 12 4.74 -21.53 19.15
N GLN A 13 4.57 -20.69 20.18
CA GLN A 13 3.57 -20.92 21.23
C GLN A 13 2.16 -20.51 20.80
N THR A 14 2.01 -19.43 20.01
CA THR A 14 0.69 -18.96 19.55
C THR A 14 0.07 -19.87 18.49
N ALA A 15 0.90 -20.53 17.67
CA ALA A 15 0.42 -21.44 16.62
C ALA A 15 -0.24 -22.73 17.15
N ARG A 16 0.01 -23.12 18.41
CA ARG A 16 -0.63 -24.30 19.04
C ARG A 16 -1.97 -24.02 19.70
N ALA A 17 -2.31 -22.75 19.94
CA ALA A 17 -3.54 -22.37 20.66
C ALA A 17 -4.77 -22.19 19.75
N ILE A 18 -4.58 -22.06 18.43
CA ILE A 18 -5.67 -21.68 17.50
C ILE A 18 -6.43 -22.90 16.93
N ARG A 19 -5.99 -24.14 17.21
CA ARG A 19 -6.58 -25.34 16.57
C ARG A 19 -6.93 -26.45 17.57
N ALA A 20 -7.66 -26.10 18.64
CA ALA A 20 -8.14 -27.06 19.64
C ALA A 20 -9.66 -27.02 19.88
N TYR A 21 -10.45 -26.59 18.88
CA TYR A 21 -11.92 -26.56 18.96
C TYR A 21 -12.63 -27.41 17.88
N GLY A 22 -11.93 -28.33 17.22
CA GLY A 22 -12.54 -29.19 16.21
C GLY A 22 -11.89 -30.57 16.18
N SER A 23 -12.73 -31.61 16.14
CA SER A 23 -12.42 -33.05 16.06
C SER A 23 -11.87 -33.73 17.32
N ALA A 24 -12.72 -33.89 18.34
CA ALA A 24 -12.64 -35.03 19.26
C ALA A 24 -14.04 -35.67 19.34
N SER A 25 -14.47 -36.31 18.24
CA SER A 25 -15.74 -37.03 18.16
C SER A 25 -15.49 -38.47 17.71
N SER A 26 -15.00 -39.31 18.63
CA SER A 26 -15.16 -40.78 18.55
C SER A 26 -14.55 -41.48 19.77
N SER A 27 -15.17 -41.32 20.94
CA SER A 27 -15.13 -42.35 21.98
C SER A 27 -16.43 -42.31 22.76
N HIS A 28 -17.18 -43.41 22.72
CA HIS A 28 -18.39 -43.62 23.52
C HIS A 28 -18.01 -43.78 24.99
N GLY A 29 -17.74 -42.67 25.67
CA GLY A 29 -17.74 -42.57 27.13
C GLY A 29 -18.87 -41.63 27.52
N GLU A 30 -19.63 -41.96 28.58
CA GLU A 30 -20.62 -41.07 29.18
C GLU A 30 -19.94 -39.78 29.67
N HIS A 31 -19.75 -38.81 28.78
CA HIS A 31 -19.38 -37.45 29.15
C HIS A 31 -20.64 -36.75 29.64
N LYS A 32 -20.84 -36.79 30.96
CA LYS A 32 -21.90 -36.03 31.64
C LYS A 32 -21.50 -34.55 31.61
N PHE A 33 -21.96 -33.82 30.59
CA PHE A 33 -21.81 -32.38 30.54
C PHE A 33 -22.47 -31.74 31.77
N PRO A 34 -21.84 -30.74 32.41
CA PRO A 34 -22.49 -30.03 33.50
C PRO A 34 -23.78 -29.42 32.97
N VAL A 35 -24.89 -29.65 33.66
CA VAL A 35 -26.19 -29.08 33.31
C VAL A 35 -26.09 -27.56 33.47
N GLU A 36 -25.95 -26.86 32.34
CA GLU A 36 -25.84 -25.40 32.28
C GLU A 36 -27.20 -24.78 32.63
N GLY A 37 -27.37 -24.41 33.91
CA GLY A 37 -28.51 -23.60 34.37
C GLY A 37 -28.23 -22.10 34.24
N PHE A 38 -29.23 -21.26 34.50
CA PHE A 38 -29.10 -19.79 34.55
C PHE A 38 -28.11 -19.27 35.61
N THR A 39 -27.62 -20.15 36.48
CA THR A 39 -26.57 -19.86 37.48
C THR A 39 -25.17 -20.25 36.99
N SER A 40 -25.03 -20.72 35.75
CA SER A 40 -23.74 -21.08 35.16
C SER A 40 -22.84 -19.85 35.05
N ILE A 41 -21.53 -20.11 34.96
CA ILE A 41 -20.53 -19.04 34.91
C ILE A 41 -20.72 -18.15 33.67
N ALA A 42 -21.20 -18.72 32.56
CA ALA A 42 -21.49 -17.96 31.34
C ALA A 42 -22.59 -16.91 31.56
N TRP A 43 -23.68 -17.27 32.25
CA TRP A 43 -24.76 -16.33 32.57
C TRP A 43 -24.36 -15.28 33.59
N LYS A 44 -23.53 -15.63 34.57
CA LYS A 44 -22.99 -14.66 35.54
C LYS A 44 -22.06 -13.65 34.86
N LEU A 45 -21.15 -14.11 34.00
CA LEU A 45 -20.28 -13.24 33.23
C LEU A 45 -21.09 -12.37 32.25
N GLY A 46 -22.12 -12.94 31.61
CA GLY A 46 -23.06 -12.21 30.76
C GLY A 46 -23.81 -11.12 31.52
N ALA A 47 -24.33 -11.43 32.72
CA ALA A 47 -25.03 -10.48 33.57
C ALA A 47 -24.10 -9.37 34.08
N VAL A 48 -22.88 -9.70 34.52
CA VAL A 48 -21.86 -8.71 34.90
C VAL A 48 -21.47 -7.85 33.71
N GLY A 49 -21.31 -8.43 32.53
CA GLY A 49 -21.06 -7.69 31.30
C GLY A 49 -22.18 -6.71 30.97
N LEU A 50 -23.44 -7.14 31.09
CA LEU A 50 -24.61 -6.31 30.81
C LEU A 50 -24.75 -5.16 31.82
N VAL A 51 -24.57 -5.45 33.12
CA VAL A 51 -24.52 -4.41 34.17
C VAL A 51 -23.36 -3.46 33.94
N GLY A 52 -22.19 -3.96 33.54
CA GLY A 52 -21.02 -3.15 33.20
C GLY A 52 -21.29 -2.18 32.06
N VAL A 53 -21.96 -2.62 30.99
CA VAL A 53 -22.33 -1.76 29.86
C VAL A 53 -23.32 -0.66 30.28
N VAL A 54 -24.33 -1.00 31.09
CA VAL A 54 -25.30 -0.01 31.58
C VAL A 54 -24.62 1.01 32.51
N ALA A 55 -23.79 0.53 33.44
CA ALA A 55 -23.03 1.39 34.35
C ALA A 55 -22.08 2.31 33.60
N TRP A 56 -21.41 1.81 32.55
CA TRP A 56 -20.56 2.62 31.69
C TRP A 56 -21.34 3.70 30.94
N GLY A 57 -22.48 3.37 30.35
CA GLY A 57 -23.32 4.34 29.64
C GLY A 57 -23.84 5.46 30.53
N GLU A 58 -24.21 5.16 31.77
CA GLU A 58 -24.62 6.19 32.74
C GLU A 58 -23.44 7.03 33.24
N TRP A 59 -22.26 6.43 33.40
CA TRP A 59 -21.04 7.18 33.73
C TRP A 59 -20.62 8.12 32.61
N ASP A 60 -20.63 7.65 31.36
CA ASP A 60 -20.30 8.44 30.16
C ASP A 60 -21.25 9.62 29.99
N ARG A 61 -22.56 9.41 30.21
CA ARG A 61 -23.57 10.48 30.21
C ARG A 61 -23.31 11.56 31.27
N ARG A 62 -22.89 11.16 32.47
CA ARG A 62 -22.53 12.10 33.56
C ARG A 62 -21.22 12.82 33.27
N ALA A 63 -20.23 12.11 32.73
CA ALA A 63 -18.94 12.68 32.39
C ALA A 63 -19.05 13.71 31.26
N THR A 64 -19.99 13.50 30.32
CA THR A 64 -20.13 14.32 29.12
C THR A 64 -21.20 15.43 29.25
N GLU A 65 -21.90 15.53 30.40
CA GLU A 65 -22.98 16.51 30.68
C GLU A 65 -23.91 16.77 29.47
N GLY A 66 -24.32 15.70 28.78
CA GLY A 66 -25.22 15.81 27.62
C GLY A 66 -24.57 16.33 26.33
N GLY A 67 -23.25 16.23 26.17
CA GLY A 67 -22.52 16.57 24.95
C GLY A 67 -21.91 17.98 24.91
N GLN A 68 -22.03 18.76 26.00
CA GLN A 68 -21.47 20.12 26.05
C GLN A 68 -20.01 20.18 26.51
N ARG A 69 -19.51 19.14 27.18
CA ARG A 69 -18.10 19.05 27.62
C ARG A 69 -17.41 17.88 26.96
N GLU A 70 -16.16 18.09 26.55
CA GLU A 70 -15.31 17.00 26.07
C GLU A 70 -15.11 15.97 27.18
N HIS A 71 -15.22 14.69 26.82
CA HIS A 71 -15.00 13.60 27.75
C HIS A 71 -13.59 13.71 28.37
N PRO A 72 -13.42 13.49 29.69
CA PRO A 72 -12.14 13.68 30.37
C PRO A 72 -10.99 12.85 29.76
N MET A 73 -11.31 11.69 29.18
CA MET A 73 -10.33 10.87 28.46
C MET A 73 -9.86 11.54 27.16
N THR A 74 -10.75 12.20 26.42
CA THR A 74 -10.40 12.94 25.21
C THR A 74 -9.47 14.10 25.55
N ARG A 75 -9.77 14.83 26.63
CA ARG A 75 -8.91 15.90 27.13
C ARG A 75 -7.54 15.38 27.58
N PHE A 76 -7.51 14.25 28.28
CA PHE A 76 -6.25 13.61 28.68
C PHE A 76 -5.40 13.19 27.47
N ILE A 77 -6.04 12.64 26.42
CA ILE A 77 -5.35 12.30 25.17
C ILE A 77 -4.84 13.56 24.47
N ALA A 78 -5.65 14.63 24.43
CA ALA A 78 -5.26 15.90 23.84
C ALA A 78 -4.05 16.52 24.55
N ASP A 79 -3.99 16.44 25.88
CA ASP A 79 -2.85 16.94 26.68
C ASP A 79 -1.56 16.13 26.44
N MET A 80 -1.67 14.84 26.10
CA MET A 80 -0.51 14.00 25.76
C MET A 80 -0.08 14.13 24.29
N GLN A 81 -0.95 14.65 23.42
CA GLN A 81 -0.67 14.77 22.00
C GLN A 81 0.18 16.02 21.73
N PRO A 82 1.24 15.92 20.90
CA PRO A 82 1.99 17.11 20.51
C PRO A 82 1.12 18.10 19.74
N GLU A 83 1.44 19.39 19.89
CA GLU A 83 0.70 20.50 19.30
C GLU A 83 0.41 20.29 17.81
N ALA A 84 -0.83 20.52 17.39
CA ALA A 84 -1.28 20.30 16.01
C ALA A 84 -0.42 21.04 14.98
N LYS A 85 0.06 22.24 15.34
CA LYS A 85 0.95 23.07 14.53
C LYS A 85 2.27 22.36 14.17
N MET A 86 2.82 21.55 15.09
CA MET A 86 4.04 20.79 14.82
C MET A 86 3.84 19.75 13.71
N TRP A 87 2.65 19.13 13.66
CA TRP A 87 2.31 18.19 12.60
C TRP A 87 2.06 18.88 11.28
N GLU A 88 1.40 20.04 11.30
CA GLU A 88 1.23 20.87 10.11
C GLU A 88 2.57 21.28 9.50
N ASP A 89 3.50 21.78 10.31
CA ASP A 89 4.85 22.16 9.87
C ASP A 89 5.63 20.97 9.31
N ARG A 90 5.50 19.78 9.92
CA ARG A 90 6.12 18.55 9.41
C ARG A 90 5.51 18.10 8.10
N ASN A 91 4.18 18.12 8.01
CA ASN A 91 3.46 17.73 6.80
C ASN A 91 3.79 18.67 5.65
N ALA A 92 3.90 19.98 5.90
CA ALA A 92 4.34 20.96 4.91
C ALA A 92 5.75 20.66 4.39
N LYS A 93 6.70 20.32 5.29
CA LYS A 93 8.06 19.92 4.89
C LYS A 93 8.07 18.64 4.07
N HIS A 94 7.31 17.64 4.48
CA HIS A 94 7.20 16.38 3.72
C HIS A 94 6.53 16.57 2.36
N TYR A 95 5.54 17.45 2.28
CA TYR A 95 4.89 17.81 1.03
C TYR A 95 5.87 18.47 0.05
N ALA A 96 6.66 19.44 0.52
CA ALA A 96 7.69 20.08 -0.30
C ALA A 96 8.73 19.07 -0.82
N LEU A 97 9.25 18.19 0.05
CA LEU A 97 10.20 17.15 -0.36
C LEU A 97 9.60 16.16 -1.36
N ALA A 98 8.32 15.80 -1.21
CA ALA A 98 7.64 14.93 -2.14
C ALA A 98 7.42 15.59 -3.51
N GLN A 99 7.15 16.90 -3.51
CA GLN A 99 7.05 17.68 -4.74
C GLN A 99 8.40 17.73 -5.47
N ASP A 100 9.48 18.08 -4.78
CA ASP A 100 10.83 18.13 -5.37
C ASP A 100 11.23 16.78 -5.99
N ALA A 101 10.97 15.68 -5.27
CA ALA A 101 11.25 14.33 -5.76
C ALA A 101 10.40 13.95 -6.99
N ALA A 102 9.14 14.42 -7.06
CA ALA A 102 8.29 14.21 -8.21
C ALA A 102 8.76 15.00 -9.43
N GLU A 103 9.21 16.24 -9.23
CA GLU A 103 9.79 17.09 -10.28
C GLU A 103 11.09 16.49 -10.83
N GLU A 104 11.97 15.97 -9.97
CA GLU A 104 13.19 15.27 -10.39
C GLU A 104 12.86 14.02 -11.23
N GLN A 105 11.89 13.22 -10.79
CA GLN A 105 11.45 12.06 -11.56
C GLN A 105 10.81 12.45 -12.90
N LEU A 106 10.07 13.56 -12.93
CA LEU A 106 9.50 14.08 -14.17
C LEU A 106 10.61 14.51 -15.13
N LEU A 107 11.64 15.20 -14.64
CA LEU A 107 12.79 15.60 -15.44
C LEU A 107 13.48 14.38 -16.07
N LEU A 108 13.76 13.36 -15.26
CA LEU A 108 14.39 12.11 -15.74
C LEU A 108 13.52 11.36 -16.74
N LYS A 109 12.19 11.33 -16.55
CA LYS A 109 11.25 10.66 -17.48
C LYS A 109 10.98 11.46 -18.74
N SER A 110 11.06 12.79 -18.67
CA SER A 110 10.86 13.68 -19.83
C SER A 110 11.97 13.55 -20.85
N ALA A 111 13.18 13.17 -20.41
CA ALA A 111 14.24 12.74 -21.30
C ALA A 111 13.84 11.41 -21.94
N GLY A 112 13.24 11.48 -23.13
CA GLY A 112 12.91 10.29 -23.90
C GLY A 112 14.17 9.42 -24.12
N PRO A 113 14.04 8.08 -24.09
CA PRO A 113 15.18 7.22 -24.35
C PRO A 113 15.77 7.56 -25.73
N ALA A 114 17.10 7.52 -25.84
CA ALA A 114 17.75 7.70 -27.13
C ALA A 114 17.11 6.73 -28.13
N LYS A 115 16.64 7.24 -29.27
CA LYS A 115 15.97 6.44 -30.31
C LYS A 115 16.97 5.47 -30.94
N MET A 116 17.19 4.33 -30.30
CA MET A 116 18.02 3.25 -30.83
C MET A 116 17.24 2.55 -31.95
N ARG A 117 17.58 2.84 -33.20
CA ARG A 117 17.17 1.99 -34.32
C ARG A 117 18.12 0.79 -34.34
N ARG A 118 17.60 -0.40 -34.03
CA ARG A 118 18.34 -1.63 -34.27
C ARG A 118 18.50 -1.79 -35.78
N LEU A 119 19.74 -1.75 -36.24
CA LEU A 119 20.08 -2.03 -37.62
C LEU A 119 19.99 -3.54 -37.79
N THR A 120 19.06 -4.01 -38.63
CA THR A 120 19.00 -5.42 -39.02
C THR A 120 20.27 -5.82 -39.78
N ASP A 121 20.88 -4.86 -40.48
CA ASP A 121 22.06 -5.05 -41.31
C ASP A 121 23.11 -3.96 -41.01
N PRO A 122 24.14 -4.25 -40.20
CA PRO A 122 25.21 -3.29 -39.91
C PRO A 122 26.11 -3.05 -41.13
N MET A 123 26.14 -3.95 -42.12
CA MET A 123 26.91 -3.76 -43.35
C MET A 123 26.26 -2.78 -44.32
N ALA A 124 25.01 -2.35 -44.07
CA ALA A 124 24.36 -1.33 -44.87
C ALA A 124 25.07 0.04 -44.80
N PHE A 125 25.93 0.29 -43.80
CA PHE A 125 26.76 1.49 -43.73
C PHE A 125 27.93 1.46 -44.71
N ASP A 126 28.50 0.28 -44.97
CA ASP A 126 29.58 0.09 -45.94
C ASP A 126 29.06 -0.07 -47.38
N ARG A 127 27.77 -0.43 -47.53
CA ARG A 127 27.10 -0.35 -48.83
C ARG A 127 26.83 1.12 -49.15
N GLY A 128 27.75 1.73 -49.88
CA GLY A 128 27.50 3.00 -50.57
C GLY A 128 26.24 2.93 -51.42
N SER A 129 25.74 4.09 -51.85
CA SER A 129 24.58 4.18 -52.75
C SER A 129 24.77 3.17 -53.91
N PRO A 130 23.74 2.38 -54.28
CA PRO A 130 23.82 1.45 -55.42
C PRO A 130 24.25 2.12 -56.72
N PHE A 131 24.07 3.44 -56.80
CA PHE A 131 24.42 4.28 -57.93
C PHE A 131 25.80 4.97 -57.77
N GLY A 132 26.58 4.61 -56.74
CA GLY A 132 27.90 5.16 -56.47
C GLY A 132 27.91 6.66 -56.10
N VAL A 133 26.74 7.24 -55.81
CA VAL A 133 26.59 8.67 -55.55
C VAL A 133 27.05 8.98 -54.13
N ALA A 134 27.99 9.91 -54.00
CA ALA A 134 28.48 10.38 -52.72
C ALA A 134 27.35 11.07 -51.93
N VAL A 135 27.37 10.91 -50.61
CA VAL A 135 26.42 11.62 -49.75
C VAL A 135 26.60 13.13 -49.91
N GLY A 136 25.54 13.85 -50.27
CA GLY A 136 25.56 15.30 -50.51
C GLY A 136 25.84 15.75 -51.95
N SER A 137 26.09 14.84 -52.90
CA SER A 137 26.17 15.20 -54.32
C SER A 137 24.81 15.10 -55.01
N GLN A 138 24.52 16.00 -55.95
CA GLN A 138 23.36 15.88 -56.84
C GLN A 138 23.62 14.83 -57.92
N VAL A 139 22.57 14.10 -58.29
CA VAL A 139 22.58 13.21 -59.45
C VAL A 139 22.61 14.08 -60.71
N ASP A 140 23.46 13.72 -61.67
CA ASP A 140 23.45 14.38 -62.98
C ASP A 140 22.12 14.08 -63.70
N LEU A 141 21.36 15.13 -64.00
CA LEU A 141 20.04 15.06 -64.64
C LEU A 141 20.10 15.39 -66.15
N SER A 142 21.30 15.48 -66.72
CA SER A 142 21.52 15.95 -68.09
C SER A 142 20.86 15.09 -69.17
N ASP A 143 20.59 13.80 -68.93
CA ASP A 143 19.92 12.87 -69.86
C ASP A 143 18.52 12.40 -69.37
N LEU A 144 17.86 13.21 -68.55
CA LEU A 144 16.54 12.86 -68.02
C LEU A 144 15.46 12.99 -69.11
N LYS A 145 15.06 11.88 -69.73
CA LYS A 145 13.90 11.83 -70.64
C LYS A 145 12.59 11.75 -69.84
N ILE A 146 11.98 12.92 -69.63
CA ILE A 146 10.67 13.02 -68.99
C ILE A 146 9.62 12.40 -69.91
N ARG A 147 8.95 11.34 -69.45
CA ARG A 147 7.74 10.84 -70.12
C ARG A 147 6.58 11.78 -69.78
N THR A 148 6.19 12.61 -70.74
CA THR A 148 4.95 13.39 -70.68
C THR A 148 3.81 12.51 -71.19
N ASP A 149 3.27 11.66 -70.32
CA ASP A 149 1.97 11.07 -70.59
C ASP A 149 0.91 12.08 -70.13
N THR A 150 0.56 12.97 -71.05
CA THR A 150 -0.52 13.94 -70.86
C THR A 150 -1.82 13.25 -71.26
N THR A 151 -2.42 12.53 -70.33
CA THR A 151 -3.85 12.26 -70.36
C THR A 151 -4.53 13.25 -69.42
N VAL A 152 -5.25 14.18 -70.04
CA VAL A 152 -6.29 15.03 -69.43
C VAL A 152 -7.43 14.13 -68.96
#